data_AF-A0A7S3JIN7-F1
#
_entry.id   AF-A0A7S3JIN7-F1
#
_cell.length_a   1.000
_cell.length_b   1.000
_cell.length_c   1.000
_cell.angle_alpha   90.00
_cell.angle_beta   90.00
_cell.angle_gamma   90.00
#
_symmetry.space_group_name_H-M   'P 1'
#
loop_
_entity.id
_entity.type
_entity.pdbx_description
1 polymer ?
#
loop_
_entity_poly.entity_id
_entity_poly.type
_entity_poly.pdbx_seq_one_letter_code
_entity_poly.pdbx_strand_id
1 'polypeptide(L)'
;SLSLGQGQDQIAIQSFNEAKERGSWVVMQNCHLCPSFMPTLERLVNEIEDNGSEFRLWLTSMPSNLFPVSILQNGVKVTNEPPKGLKSNMLRSYLGIDEEEFESCTKPSTYKKLLFSLCFFNALILERRKYGPLGWNIPYEFSNSDLKISQSQLLMYLNTYDQIPWDALNYMGAEANYGGRVTEGKDRILINTLLLDFYNPKVLNDSYKFSDSGVYYCPPESPLSTYIEYIQNELPINDLTEIFGLHDNADITSAINETKTLLGNVLSLMPRMTSGAGKSQEEELQDRANDILKKMPPPFDILDVNRKHPIKKEESMNTVLQQELLRFNKLTSQVKSTLKNLIKAIKGEVVMSQDLEKLGYQVSDNIVPTLWVKVSYPSMKPLGSYVSDLIKRLEFMQKWVDEGAPPC
;
A
#
# COMPACT_ATOMS: atom_id res chain seq x y z
N SER A 1 -1.35 21.31 24.18
CA SER A 1 -0.95 20.19 23.30
C SER A 1 0.56 20.27 23.08
N LEU A 2 1.22 19.12 22.98
CA LEU A 2 2.67 19.01 22.77
C LEU A 2 2.90 18.03 21.63
N SER A 3 3.60 18.44 20.57
CA SER A 3 4.16 17.48 19.61
C SER A 3 5.42 16.88 20.21
N LEU A 4 5.57 15.56 20.18
CA LEU A 4 6.76 14.85 20.64
C LEU A 4 7.79 14.76 19.51
N GLY A 5 9.04 15.01 19.87
CA GLY A 5 10.21 15.09 19.01
C GLY A 5 11.49 15.03 19.84
N GLN A 6 12.64 15.16 19.21
CA GLN A 6 13.93 15.04 19.91
C GLN A 6 14.05 16.09 21.03
N GLY A 7 14.31 15.63 22.26
CA GLY A 7 14.58 16.48 23.42
C GLY A 7 13.34 17.02 24.15
N GLN A 8 12.13 16.58 23.80
CA GLN A 8 10.88 17.08 24.41
C GLN A 8 10.39 16.24 25.61
N ASP A 9 11.15 15.22 26.01
CA ASP A 9 10.76 14.26 27.04
C ASP A 9 10.49 14.93 28.40
N GLN A 10 11.37 15.84 28.85
CA GLN A 10 11.19 16.53 30.13
C GLN A 10 9.95 17.43 30.14
N ILE A 11 9.70 18.14 29.03
CA ILE A 11 8.53 19.00 28.87
C ILE A 11 7.24 18.16 28.86
N ALA A 12 7.28 16.98 28.23
CA ALA A 12 6.17 16.04 28.22
C ALA A 12 5.84 15.53 29.63
N ILE A 13 6.86 15.17 30.42
CA ILE A 13 6.69 14.72 31.82
C ILE A 13 6.12 15.85 32.68
N GLN A 14 6.67 17.05 32.57
CA GLN A 14 6.19 18.21 33.32
C GLN A 14 4.74 18.52 32.96
N SER A 15 4.41 18.59 31.67
CA SER A 15 3.05 18.85 31.20
C SER A 15 2.06 17.78 31.67
N PHE A 16 2.50 16.50 31.70
CA PHE A 16 1.70 15.40 32.22
C PHE A 16 1.39 15.56 33.71
N ASN A 17 2.41 15.83 34.53
CA ASN A 17 2.24 16.00 35.98
C ASN A 17 1.39 17.22 36.32
N GLU A 18 1.64 18.37 35.68
CA GLU A 18 0.86 19.59 35.88
C GLU A 18 -0.62 19.39 35.53
N ALA A 19 -0.90 18.65 34.45
CA ALA A 19 -2.28 18.36 34.07
C ALA A 19 -2.94 17.33 34.97
N LYS A 20 -2.19 16.33 35.46
CA LYS A 20 -2.67 15.37 36.47
C LYS A 20 -3.11 16.08 37.74
N GLU A 21 -2.31 17.03 38.22
CA GLU A 21 -2.63 17.85 39.42
C GLU A 21 -3.82 18.78 39.19
N ARG A 22 -3.91 19.42 38.01
CA ARG A 22 -4.96 20.40 37.69
C ARG A 22 -6.26 19.78 37.17
N GLY A 23 -6.28 18.48 36.88
CA GLY A 23 -7.41 17.82 36.22
C GLY A 23 -7.65 18.31 34.79
N SER A 24 -6.60 18.67 34.06
CA SER A 24 -6.69 19.22 32.70
C SER A 24 -6.29 18.21 31.63
N TRP A 25 -6.45 18.57 30.35
CA TRP A 25 -6.23 17.65 29.24
C TRP A 25 -4.85 17.87 28.62
N VAL A 26 -4.13 16.78 28.38
CA VAL A 26 -2.85 16.78 27.66
C VAL A 26 -3.01 16.01 26.38
N VAL A 27 -2.68 16.66 25.27
CA VAL A 27 -2.57 16.01 23.96
C VAL A 27 -1.09 15.89 23.62
N MET A 28 -0.56 14.68 23.54
CA MET A 28 0.77 14.38 23.02
C MET A 28 0.67 13.89 21.59
N GLN A 29 1.28 14.60 20.66
CA GLN A 29 1.24 14.28 19.24
C GLN A 29 2.50 13.55 18.78
N ASN A 30 2.39 12.81 17.68
CA ASN A 30 3.50 12.11 17.03
C ASN A 30 4.28 11.12 17.91
N CYS A 31 3.60 10.36 18.78
CA CYS A 31 4.28 9.46 19.74
C CYS A 31 5.21 8.43 19.05
N HIS A 32 4.83 7.92 17.88
CA HIS A 32 5.67 7.04 17.04
C HIS A 32 7.06 7.61 16.68
N LEU A 33 7.26 8.93 16.71
CA LEU A 33 8.54 9.57 16.43
C LEU A 33 9.48 9.61 17.64
N CYS A 34 8.99 9.31 18.86
CA CYS A 34 9.80 9.31 20.07
C CYS A 34 9.78 7.95 20.80
N PRO A 35 10.40 6.90 20.22
CA PRO A 35 10.39 5.56 20.81
C PRO A 35 11.14 5.49 22.15
N SER A 36 12.14 6.35 22.37
CA SER A 36 12.89 6.42 23.63
C SER A 36 12.04 6.85 24.83
N PHE A 37 11.03 7.69 24.59
CA PHE A 37 10.16 8.20 25.65
C PHE A 37 9.04 7.21 26.02
N MET A 38 8.67 6.31 25.10
CA MET A 38 7.52 5.40 25.27
C MET A 38 7.56 4.55 26.57
N PRO A 39 8.69 3.96 27.00
CA PRO A 39 8.76 3.24 28.28
C PRO A 39 8.52 4.15 29.51
N THR A 40 8.94 5.41 29.41
CA THR A 40 8.73 6.38 30.49
C THR A 40 7.26 6.79 30.54
N LEU A 41 6.64 7.03 29.38
CA LEU A 41 5.21 7.29 29.27
C LEU A 41 4.38 6.12 29.82
N GLU A 42 4.76 4.88 29.50
CA GLU A 42 4.11 3.67 30.03
C GLU A 42 4.14 3.63 31.56
N ARG A 43 5.30 3.92 32.17
CA ARG A 43 5.41 4.01 33.63
C ARG A 43 4.48 5.10 34.20
N LEU A 44 4.48 6.29 33.61
CA LEU A 44 3.65 7.41 34.07
C LEU A 44 2.15 7.10 33.98
N VAL A 45 1.72 6.43 32.91
CA VAL A 45 0.32 6.03 32.72
C VAL A 45 -0.10 4.96 33.73
N ASN A 46 0.79 4.01 34.05
CA ASN A 46 0.52 2.98 35.05
C ASN A 46 0.50 3.53 36.49
N GLU A 47 1.11 4.69 36.75
CA GLU A 47 1.06 5.43 38.02
C GLU A 47 -0.18 6.33 38.16
N ILE A 48 -1.11 6.31 37.20
CA ILE A 48 -2.38 7.05 37.31
C ILE A 48 -3.31 6.29 38.26
N GLU A 49 -3.71 6.95 39.35
CA GLU A 49 -4.75 6.48 40.26
C GLU A 49 -6.09 7.11 39.90
N ASP A 50 -7.16 6.32 39.92
CA ASP A 50 -8.53 6.79 39.66
C ASP A 50 -9.09 7.51 40.88
N ASN A 51 -8.75 8.80 40.98
CA ASN A 51 -9.14 9.66 42.10
C ASN A 51 -10.35 10.56 41.76
N GLY A 52 -11.11 10.26 40.69
CA GLY A 52 -12.23 11.10 40.24
C GLY A 52 -11.81 12.43 39.59
N SER A 53 -10.59 12.50 39.06
CA SER A 53 -10.05 13.69 38.37
C SER A 53 -10.57 13.81 36.93
N GLU A 54 -10.79 15.04 36.44
CA GLU A 54 -11.14 15.34 35.04
C GLU A 54 -9.95 15.24 34.06
N PHE A 55 -8.80 14.78 34.55
CA PHE A 55 -7.58 14.59 33.76
C PHE A 55 -7.83 13.65 32.56
N ARG A 56 -7.41 14.09 31.36
CA ARG A 56 -7.42 13.25 30.15
C ARG A 56 -6.10 13.31 29.41
N LEU A 57 -5.54 12.14 29.11
CA LEU A 57 -4.38 11.98 28.23
C LEU A 57 -4.83 11.54 26.83
N TRP A 58 -4.52 12.35 25.83
CA TRP A 58 -4.72 12.04 24.42
C TRP A 58 -3.38 11.81 23.75
N LEU A 59 -3.24 10.68 23.07
CA LEU A 59 -2.03 10.31 22.34
C LEU A 59 -2.37 10.18 20.86
N THR A 60 -1.64 10.87 19.99
CA THR A 60 -1.77 10.66 18.53
C THR A 60 -0.52 9.97 18.00
N SER A 61 -0.70 8.84 17.30
CA SER A 61 0.40 8.07 16.76
C SER A 61 0.00 7.34 15.48
N MET A 62 0.95 7.17 14.56
CA MET A 62 0.85 6.10 13.57
C MET A 62 1.05 4.74 14.25
N PRO A 63 0.50 3.65 13.70
CA PRO A 63 0.75 2.29 14.19
C PRO A 63 2.25 2.00 14.24
N SER A 64 2.74 1.53 15.39
CA SER A 64 4.16 1.23 15.60
C SER A 64 4.34 0.07 16.57
N ASN A 65 5.23 -0.85 16.24
CA ASN A 65 5.58 -2.00 17.09
C ASN A 65 6.33 -1.58 18.37
N LEU A 66 6.78 -0.33 18.44
CA LEU A 66 7.47 0.24 19.60
C LEU A 66 6.51 0.93 20.58
N PHE A 67 5.24 1.06 20.21
CA PHE A 67 4.25 1.70 21.07
C PHE A 67 3.86 0.74 22.22
N PRO A 68 3.79 1.21 23.48
CA PRO A 68 3.60 0.32 24.63
C PRO A 68 2.26 -0.42 24.60
N VAL A 69 2.31 -1.74 24.79
CA VAL A 69 1.12 -2.61 24.77
C VAL A 69 0.18 -2.29 25.93
N SER A 70 0.71 -1.95 27.10
CA SER A 70 -0.11 -1.61 28.29
C SER A 70 -0.99 -0.38 28.05
N ILE A 71 -0.42 0.69 27.48
CA ILE A 71 -1.15 1.91 27.12
C ILE A 71 -2.23 1.58 26.10
N LEU A 72 -1.92 0.73 25.11
CA LEU A 72 -2.93 0.27 24.17
C LEU A 72 -4.02 -0.52 24.90
N GLN A 73 -3.70 -1.53 25.70
CA GLN A 73 -4.70 -2.35 26.38
C GLN A 73 -5.64 -1.53 27.28
N ASN A 74 -5.08 -0.63 28.08
CA ASN A 74 -5.81 0.16 29.08
C ASN A 74 -6.48 1.43 28.51
N GLY A 75 -6.03 1.91 27.36
CA GLY A 75 -6.55 3.13 26.73
C GLY A 75 -7.79 2.90 25.84
N VAL A 76 -8.49 3.99 25.54
CA VAL A 76 -9.50 4.06 24.48
C VAL A 76 -8.79 4.33 23.15
N LYS A 77 -9.09 3.53 22.12
CA LYS A 77 -8.47 3.66 20.79
C LYS A 77 -9.51 4.24 19.83
N VAL A 78 -9.12 5.30 19.13
CA VAL A 78 -9.91 5.87 18.04
C VAL A 78 -9.03 5.85 16.80
N THR A 79 -9.50 5.18 15.75
CA THR A 79 -8.84 5.17 14.45
C THR A 79 -9.45 6.26 13.57
N ASN A 80 -8.59 7.04 12.92
CA ASN A 80 -9.00 8.01 11.90
C ASN A 80 -8.54 7.48 10.54
N GLU A 81 -9.48 7.03 9.74
CA GLU A 81 -9.23 6.55 8.38
C GLU A 81 -9.69 7.60 7.37
N PRO A 82 -8.97 7.78 6.24
CA PRO A 82 -9.47 8.64 5.18
C PRO A 82 -10.82 8.12 4.66
N PRO A 83 -11.72 9.02 4.24
CA PRO A 83 -12.98 8.63 3.66
C PRO A 83 -12.74 7.76 2.42
N LYS A 84 -13.55 6.69 2.28
CA LYS A 84 -13.57 5.84 1.09
C LYS A 84 -14.69 6.27 0.15
N GLY A 85 -14.43 6.18 -1.15
CA GLY A 85 -15.33 6.56 -2.23
C GLY A 85 -15.19 8.01 -2.69
N LEU A 86 -15.54 8.27 -3.95
CA LEU A 86 -15.45 9.59 -4.56
C LEU A 86 -16.33 10.60 -3.83
N LYS A 87 -17.57 10.20 -3.53
CA LYS A 87 -18.55 11.01 -2.78
C LYS A 87 -17.98 11.53 -1.46
N SER A 88 -17.46 10.63 -0.64
CA SER A 88 -16.95 10.97 0.69
C SER A 88 -15.70 11.87 0.62
N ASN A 89 -14.82 11.64 -0.36
CA ASN A 89 -13.66 12.51 -0.60
C ASN A 89 -14.08 13.90 -1.08
N MET A 90 -15.02 13.98 -2.01
CA MET A 90 -15.59 15.24 -2.50
C MET A 90 -16.26 16.04 -1.38
N LEU A 91 -17.07 15.38 -0.54
CA LEU A 91 -17.69 16.03 0.62
C LEU A 91 -16.65 16.60 1.57
N ARG A 92 -15.60 15.84 1.88
CA ARG A 92 -14.51 16.32 2.74
C ARG A 92 -13.83 17.55 2.15
N SER A 93 -13.58 17.57 0.84
CA SER A 93 -12.99 18.73 0.17
C SER A 93 -13.92 19.95 0.21
N TYR A 94 -15.21 19.77 -0.07
CA TYR A 94 -16.18 20.87 -0.12
C TYR A 94 -16.59 21.42 1.24
N LEU A 95 -16.68 20.57 2.27
CA LEU A 95 -16.92 21.01 3.66
C LEU A 95 -15.72 21.77 4.24
N GLY A 96 -14.54 21.64 3.64
CA GLY A 96 -13.33 22.36 4.06
C GLY A 96 -13.08 23.67 3.31
N ILE A 97 -13.97 24.08 2.40
CA ILE A 97 -13.89 25.34 1.66
C ILE A 97 -14.67 26.41 2.42
N ASP A 98 -14.04 27.56 2.64
CA ASP A 98 -14.70 28.72 3.23
C ASP A 98 -15.57 29.43 2.19
N GLU A 99 -16.78 29.86 2.60
CA GLU A 99 -17.75 30.48 1.68
C GLU A 99 -17.23 31.81 1.09
N GLU A 100 -16.44 32.56 1.86
CA GLU A 100 -15.76 33.77 1.38
C GLU A 100 -14.72 33.46 0.30
N GLU A 101 -13.92 32.39 0.47
CA GLU A 101 -12.94 31.95 -0.53
C GLU A 101 -13.63 31.47 -1.81
N PHE A 102 -14.78 30.79 -1.66
CA PHE A 102 -15.57 30.28 -2.78
C PHE A 102 -16.11 31.40 -3.70
N GLU A 103 -16.45 32.56 -3.13
CA GLU A 103 -16.97 33.71 -3.88
C GLU A 103 -15.90 34.77 -4.21
N SER A 104 -14.63 34.55 -3.84
CA SER A 104 -13.55 35.54 -3.96
C SER A 104 -13.03 35.79 -5.39
N CYS A 105 -13.42 34.96 -6.36
CA CYS A 105 -12.86 35.03 -7.71
C CYS A 105 -13.57 36.06 -8.61
N THR A 106 -12.78 36.78 -9.42
CA THR A 106 -13.27 37.71 -10.45
C THR A 106 -14.11 37.05 -11.55
N LYS A 107 -13.96 35.73 -11.75
CA LYS A 107 -14.65 34.92 -12.76
C LYS A 107 -15.35 33.73 -12.09
N PRO A 108 -16.47 33.97 -11.36
CA PRO A 108 -17.06 32.98 -10.46
C PRO A 108 -17.50 31.70 -11.18
N SER A 109 -18.17 31.82 -12.33
CA SER A 109 -18.60 30.67 -13.14
C SER A 109 -17.44 29.72 -13.50
N THR A 110 -16.36 30.27 -14.04
CA THR A 110 -15.18 29.51 -14.45
C THR A 110 -14.46 28.91 -13.24
N TYR A 111 -14.29 29.69 -12.18
CA TYR A 111 -13.61 29.25 -10.97
C TYR A 111 -14.34 28.08 -10.30
N LYS A 112 -15.65 28.19 -10.08
CA LYS A 112 -16.44 27.15 -9.42
C LYS A 112 -16.42 25.82 -10.19
N LYS A 113 -16.48 25.86 -11.53
CA LYS A 113 -16.36 24.66 -12.38
C LYS A 113 -14.99 24.01 -12.34
N LEU A 114 -13.92 24.81 -12.42
CA LEU A 114 -12.56 24.29 -12.37
C LEU A 114 -12.19 23.80 -10.96
N LEU A 115 -12.69 24.46 -9.92
CA LEU A 115 -12.54 24.04 -8.53
C LEU A 115 -13.23 22.69 -8.28
N PHE A 116 -14.46 22.52 -8.77
CA PHE A 116 -15.16 21.24 -8.71
C PHE A 116 -14.36 20.14 -9.41
N SER A 117 -13.87 20.43 -10.62
CA SER A 117 -13.09 19.49 -11.42
C SER A 117 -11.77 19.12 -10.76
N LEU A 118 -11.08 20.07 -10.11
CA LEU A 118 -9.87 19.83 -9.33
C LEU A 118 -10.14 18.97 -8.09
N CYS A 119 -11.18 19.28 -7.32
CA CYS A 119 -11.57 18.47 -6.17
C CYS A 119 -11.94 17.04 -6.59
N PHE A 120 -12.62 16.90 -7.73
CA PHE A 120 -13.00 15.60 -8.29
C PHE A 120 -11.79 14.81 -8.76
N PHE A 121 -10.86 15.45 -9.48
CA PHE A 121 -9.58 14.87 -9.84
C PHE A 121 -8.81 14.37 -8.61
N ASN A 122 -8.74 15.19 -7.55
CA ASN A 122 -8.12 14.81 -6.28
C ASN A 122 -8.79 13.58 -5.64
N ALA A 123 -10.13 13.55 -5.60
CA ALA A 123 -10.86 12.39 -5.13
C ALA A 123 -10.59 11.14 -5.99
N LEU A 124 -10.51 11.30 -7.31
CA LEU A 124 -10.24 10.23 -8.26
C LEU A 124 -8.87 9.61 -8.04
N ILE A 125 -7.79 10.41 -7.97
CA ILE A 125 -6.44 9.88 -7.78
C ILE A 125 -6.25 9.19 -6.43
N LEU A 126 -6.95 9.67 -5.39
CA LEU A 126 -6.96 9.06 -4.06
C LEU A 126 -7.65 7.68 -4.09
N GLU A 127 -8.85 7.61 -4.66
CA GLU A 127 -9.62 6.36 -4.74
C GLU A 127 -9.01 5.36 -5.72
N ARG A 128 -8.31 5.82 -6.76
CA ARG A 128 -7.63 4.96 -7.73
C ARG A 128 -6.61 4.02 -7.06
N ARG A 129 -6.09 4.37 -5.88
CA ARG A 129 -5.20 3.51 -5.08
C ARG A 129 -5.84 2.17 -4.70
N LYS A 130 -7.17 2.08 -4.61
CA LYS A 130 -7.88 0.83 -4.27
C LYS A 130 -7.63 -0.29 -5.28
N TYR A 131 -7.36 0.07 -6.53
CA TYR A 131 -7.11 -0.88 -7.62
C TYR A 131 -5.68 -1.44 -7.67
N GLY A 132 -4.81 -1.08 -6.72
CA GLY A 132 -3.42 -1.55 -6.69
C GLY A 132 -2.70 -1.24 -8.02
N PRO A 133 -1.93 -2.19 -8.58
CA PRO A 133 -1.19 -2.00 -9.85
C PRO A 133 -2.02 -1.60 -11.07
N LEU A 134 -3.34 -1.88 -11.09
CA LEU A 134 -4.23 -1.42 -12.17
C LEU A 134 -4.53 0.08 -12.05
N GLY A 135 -4.53 0.59 -10.82
CA GLY A 135 -4.70 2.00 -10.52
C GLY A 135 -3.40 2.78 -10.65
N TRP A 136 -2.38 2.35 -9.91
CA TRP A 136 -1.05 2.94 -9.86
C TRP A 136 -0.01 1.82 -9.79
N ASN A 137 1.10 1.92 -10.53
CA ASN A 137 2.17 0.93 -10.41
C ASN A 137 2.78 0.93 -9.00
N ILE A 138 2.88 2.12 -8.38
CA ILE A 138 3.37 2.32 -7.01
C ILE A 138 2.30 3.06 -6.19
N PRO A 139 2.02 2.65 -4.93
CA PRO A 139 1.06 3.36 -4.09
C PRO A 139 1.59 4.73 -3.65
N TYR A 140 1.05 5.80 -4.23
CA TYR A 140 1.38 7.18 -3.85
C TYR A 140 0.46 7.71 -2.74
N GLU A 141 1.00 8.57 -1.89
CA GLU A 141 0.24 9.25 -0.84
C GLU A 141 0.11 10.74 -1.16
N PHE A 142 -1.05 11.12 -1.67
CA PHE A 142 -1.42 12.52 -1.90
C PHE A 142 -2.01 13.11 -0.61
N SER A 143 -1.61 14.33 -0.27
CA SER A 143 -2.01 15.00 0.96
C SER A 143 -3.00 16.13 0.69
N ASN A 144 -3.68 16.58 1.74
CA ASN A 144 -4.57 17.74 1.65
C ASN A 144 -3.81 19.05 1.33
N SER A 145 -2.50 19.11 1.61
CA SER A 145 -1.69 20.27 1.22
C SER A 145 -1.56 20.39 -0.29
N ASP A 146 -1.50 19.27 -1.02
CA ASP A 146 -1.39 19.27 -2.47
C ASP A 146 -2.66 19.86 -3.10
N LEU A 147 -3.83 19.50 -2.56
CA LEU A 147 -5.11 20.07 -2.97
C LEU A 147 -5.18 21.58 -2.65
N LYS A 148 -4.86 22.00 -1.42
CA LYS A 148 -4.93 23.40 -1.01
C LYS A 148 -4.04 24.31 -1.86
N ILE A 149 -2.79 23.89 -2.12
CA ILE A 149 -1.88 24.65 -2.99
C ILE A 149 -2.45 24.75 -4.41
N SER A 150 -3.02 23.66 -4.93
CA SER A 150 -3.66 23.64 -6.26
C SER A 150 -4.87 24.57 -6.33
N GLN A 151 -5.69 24.65 -5.27
CA GLN A 151 -6.83 25.57 -5.17
C GLN A 151 -6.38 27.03 -5.14
N SER A 152 -5.39 27.36 -4.30
CA SER A 152 -4.85 28.73 -4.24
C SER A 152 -4.20 29.16 -5.55
N GLN A 153 -3.48 28.26 -6.22
CA GLN A 153 -2.90 28.52 -7.54
C GLN A 153 -3.98 28.74 -8.60
N LEU A 154 -5.04 27.92 -8.61
CA LEU A 154 -6.18 28.09 -9.52
C LEU A 154 -6.81 29.48 -9.35
N LEU A 155 -7.09 29.90 -8.12
CA LEU A 155 -7.62 31.22 -7.81
C LEU A 155 -6.69 32.34 -8.28
N MET A 156 -5.39 32.22 -7.99
CA MET A 156 -4.36 33.16 -8.43
C MET A 156 -4.31 33.29 -9.96
N TYR A 157 -4.28 32.18 -10.70
CA TYR A 157 -4.22 32.20 -12.16
C TYR A 157 -5.45 32.86 -12.77
N LEU A 158 -6.66 32.56 -12.27
CA LEU A 158 -7.89 33.12 -12.82
C LEU A 158 -8.04 34.62 -12.54
N ASN A 159 -7.53 35.10 -11.41
CA ASN A 159 -7.55 36.52 -11.06
C ASN A 159 -6.44 37.34 -11.74
N THR A 160 -5.31 36.71 -12.08
CA THR A 160 -4.15 37.41 -12.67
C THR A 160 -4.24 37.50 -14.20
N TYR A 161 -4.74 36.47 -14.86
CA TYR A 161 -4.74 36.37 -16.32
C TYR A 161 -6.15 36.52 -16.90
N ASP A 162 -6.29 37.28 -17.99
CA ASP A 162 -7.57 37.43 -18.70
C ASP A 162 -8.03 36.13 -19.36
N GLN A 163 -7.11 35.42 -19.99
CA GLN A 163 -7.34 34.10 -20.57
C GLN A 163 -6.90 32.99 -19.61
N ILE A 164 -7.62 31.86 -19.63
CA ILE A 164 -7.32 30.70 -18.78
C ILE A 164 -6.03 30.04 -19.29
N PRO A 165 -4.95 29.97 -18.50
CA PRO A 165 -3.69 29.39 -18.93
C PRO A 165 -3.72 27.86 -18.76
N TRP A 166 -4.39 27.15 -19.69
CA TRP A 166 -4.60 25.70 -19.62
C TRP A 166 -3.31 24.90 -19.48
N ASP A 167 -2.27 25.25 -20.23
CA ASP A 167 -0.98 24.54 -20.18
C ASP A 167 -0.32 24.69 -18.81
N ALA A 168 -0.41 25.89 -18.22
CA ALA A 168 0.13 26.14 -16.88
C ALA A 168 -0.67 25.40 -15.81
N LEU A 169 -2.01 25.39 -15.89
CA LEU A 169 -2.87 24.67 -14.95
C LEU A 169 -2.62 23.15 -15.00
N ASN A 170 -2.50 22.59 -16.19
CA ASN A 170 -2.20 21.16 -16.38
C ASN A 170 -0.80 20.82 -15.85
N TYR A 171 0.21 21.62 -16.19
CA TYR A 171 1.58 21.42 -15.69
C TYR A 171 1.66 21.54 -14.17
N MET A 172 1.07 22.59 -13.58
CA MET A 172 1.10 22.81 -12.14
C MET A 172 0.34 21.71 -11.38
N GLY A 173 -0.81 21.27 -11.89
CA GLY A 173 -1.56 20.17 -11.28
C GLY A 173 -0.82 18.84 -11.37
N ALA A 174 -0.57 18.35 -12.59
CA ALA A 174 -0.12 16.98 -12.81
C ALA A 174 1.39 16.77 -12.67
N GLU A 175 2.24 17.75 -12.99
CA GLU A 175 3.70 17.62 -12.88
C GLU A 175 4.25 18.21 -11.58
N ALA A 176 3.80 19.41 -11.18
CA ALA A 176 4.38 20.09 -10.03
C ALA A 176 3.75 19.66 -8.69
N ASN A 177 2.45 19.87 -8.51
CA ASN A 177 1.78 19.69 -7.22
C ASN A 177 1.59 18.21 -6.89
N TYR A 178 0.90 17.46 -7.75
CA TYR A 178 0.70 16.02 -7.55
C TYR A 178 1.85 15.20 -8.12
N GLY A 179 2.40 15.60 -9.28
CA GLY A 179 3.49 14.90 -9.96
C GLY A 179 4.81 14.87 -9.19
N GLY A 180 5.05 15.83 -8.30
CA GLY A 180 6.20 15.83 -7.38
C GLY A 180 6.26 14.58 -6.49
N ARG A 181 5.12 13.89 -6.28
CA ARG A 181 5.05 12.63 -5.53
C ARG A 181 5.13 11.39 -6.42
N VAL A 182 4.90 11.54 -7.72
CA VAL A 182 4.85 10.44 -8.69
C VAL A 182 6.24 10.19 -9.23
N THR A 183 6.81 9.05 -8.87
CA THR A 183 8.18 8.66 -9.20
C THR A 183 8.29 7.86 -10.49
N GLU A 184 7.27 7.09 -10.85
CA GLU A 184 7.33 6.15 -11.98
C GLU A 184 6.88 6.82 -13.28
N GLY A 185 7.66 6.63 -14.35
CA GLY A 185 7.41 7.33 -15.62
C GLY A 185 6.04 7.03 -16.24
N LYS A 186 5.56 5.78 -16.12
CA LYS A 186 4.22 5.40 -16.61
C LYS A 186 3.10 6.03 -15.78
N ASP A 187 3.30 6.12 -14.47
CA ASP A 187 2.34 6.75 -13.56
C ASP A 187 2.30 8.27 -13.78
N ARG A 188 3.42 8.89 -14.19
CA ARG A 188 3.43 10.29 -14.65
C ARG A 188 2.61 10.51 -15.91
N ILE A 189 2.72 9.62 -16.90
CA ILE A 189 1.88 9.71 -18.10
C ILE A 189 0.40 9.57 -17.71
N LEU A 190 0.10 8.63 -16.82
CA LEU A 190 -1.25 8.41 -16.33
C LEU A 190 -1.84 9.65 -15.64
N ILE A 191 -1.15 10.25 -14.67
CA ILE A 191 -1.68 11.40 -13.92
C ILE A 191 -1.91 12.61 -14.83
N ASN A 192 -1.01 12.85 -15.78
CA ASN A 192 -1.18 13.90 -16.79
C ASN A 192 -2.41 13.63 -17.66
N THR A 193 -2.57 12.40 -18.14
CA THR A 193 -3.70 12.01 -18.99
C THR A 193 -5.01 12.17 -18.24
N LEU A 194 -5.08 11.74 -16.97
CA LEU A 194 -6.26 11.90 -16.13
C LEU A 194 -6.61 13.37 -15.90
N LEU A 195 -5.64 14.25 -15.66
CA LEU A 195 -5.91 15.66 -15.40
C LEU A 195 -6.51 16.38 -16.62
N LEU A 196 -6.16 15.97 -17.84
CA LEU A 196 -6.69 16.56 -19.07
C LEU A 196 -8.22 16.44 -19.17
N ASP A 197 -8.82 15.41 -18.56
CA ASP A 197 -10.28 15.25 -18.53
C ASP A 197 -10.98 16.24 -17.58
N PHE A 198 -10.23 16.84 -16.65
CA PHE A 198 -10.71 17.81 -15.66
C PHE A 198 -10.30 19.25 -15.96
N TYR A 199 -9.15 19.47 -16.60
CA TYR A 199 -8.66 20.77 -17.01
C TYR A 199 -8.61 20.90 -18.53
N ASN A 200 -9.80 21.06 -19.11
CA ASN A 200 -9.97 21.37 -20.52
C ASN A 200 -11.11 22.39 -20.75
N PRO A 201 -11.16 23.05 -21.92
CA PRO A 201 -12.21 24.02 -22.22
C PRO A 201 -13.64 23.46 -22.21
N LYS A 202 -13.83 22.15 -22.43
CA LYS A 202 -15.16 21.53 -22.50
C LYS A 202 -15.84 21.50 -21.14
N VAL A 203 -15.06 21.41 -20.05
CA VAL A 203 -15.54 21.44 -18.66
C VAL A 203 -16.34 22.71 -18.34
N LEU A 204 -16.07 23.81 -19.05
CA LEU A 204 -16.81 25.06 -18.87
C LEU A 204 -18.25 25.00 -19.40
N ASN A 205 -18.61 23.96 -20.16
CA ASN A 205 -19.97 23.73 -20.63
C ASN A 205 -20.75 22.86 -19.62
N ASP A 206 -21.97 23.25 -19.24
CA ASP A 206 -22.84 22.47 -18.33
C ASP A 206 -23.22 21.08 -18.88
N SER A 207 -23.09 20.89 -20.18
CA SER A 207 -23.33 19.59 -20.83
C SER A 207 -22.19 18.60 -20.65
N TYR A 208 -21.02 19.04 -20.16
CA TYR A 208 -19.86 18.18 -19.99
C TYR A 208 -20.06 17.21 -18.83
N LYS A 209 -19.75 15.94 -19.08
CA LYS A 209 -19.81 14.84 -18.12
C LYS A 209 -18.41 14.28 -17.96
N PHE A 210 -18.03 13.92 -16.73
CA PHE A 210 -16.71 13.37 -16.42
C PHE A 210 -16.58 11.89 -16.80
N SER A 211 -17.69 11.22 -17.10
CA SER A 211 -17.70 9.85 -17.59
C SER A 211 -18.83 9.60 -18.58
N ASP A 212 -18.73 8.47 -19.28
CA ASP A 212 -19.68 8.07 -20.33
C ASP A 212 -21.09 7.74 -19.78
N SER A 213 -21.23 7.28 -18.53
CA SER A 213 -22.56 7.07 -17.93
C SER A 213 -23.36 8.36 -17.73
N GLY A 214 -22.69 9.52 -17.74
CA GLY A 214 -23.33 10.81 -17.51
C GLY A 214 -23.73 11.08 -16.05
N VAL A 215 -23.44 10.15 -15.14
CA VAL A 215 -23.74 10.28 -13.70
C VAL A 215 -22.86 11.34 -13.04
N TYR A 216 -21.59 11.41 -13.42
CA TYR A 216 -20.63 12.34 -12.84
C TYR A 216 -20.55 13.63 -13.67
N TYR A 217 -20.98 14.74 -13.08
CA TYR A 217 -20.89 16.07 -13.70
C TYR A 217 -20.72 17.19 -12.68
N CYS A 218 -20.34 18.37 -13.16
CA CYS A 218 -20.29 19.58 -12.36
C CYS A 218 -21.66 20.29 -12.42
N PRO A 219 -22.29 20.61 -11.27
CA PRO A 219 -23.47 21.46 -11.24
C PRO A 219 -23.22 22.83 -11.90
N PRO A 220 -24.29 23.50 -12.39
CA PRO A 220 -24.19 24.86 -12.89
C PRO A 220 -23.85 25.83 -11.76
N GLU A 221 -23.44 27.05 -12.12
CA GLU A 221 -23.07 28.09 -11.16
C GLU A 221 -24.17 28.33 -10.11
N SER A 222 -23.85 27.99 -8.87
CA SER A 222 -24.74 28.03 -7.71
C SER A 222 -23.94 28.39 -6.45
N PRO A 223 -24.61 28.65 -5.31
CA PRO A 223 -23.97 28.77 -4.02
C PRO A 223 -23.29 27.46 -3.57
N LEU A 224 -22.35 27.56 -2.63
CA LEU A 224 -21.60 26.41 -2.10
C LEU A 224 -22.51 25.28 -1.58
N SER A 225 -23.61 25.64 -0.91
CA SER A 225 -24.59 24.68 -0.37
C SER A 225 -25.16 23.75 -1.44
N THR A 226 -25.47 24.26 -2.64
CA THR A 226 -26.02 23.46 -3.74
C THR A 226 -25.02 22.43 -4.25
N TYR A 227 -23.72 22.75 -4.28
CA TYR A 227 -22.69 21.77 -4.61
C TYR A 227 -22.60 20.67 -3.57
N ILE A 228 -22.66 21.03 -2.28
CA ILE A 228 -22.65 20.04 -1.19
C ILE A 228 -23.88 19.13 -1.28
N GLU A 229 -25.07 19.69 -1.49
CA GLU A 229 -26.32 18.92 -1.67
C GLU A 229 -26.24 17.96 -2.85
N TYR A 230 -25.71 18.42 -4.00
CA TYR A 230 -25.47 17.55 -5.15
C TYR A 230 -24.54 16.39 -4.81
N ILE A 231 -23.40 16.67 -4.18
CA ILE A 231 -22.44 15.63 -3.78
C ILE A 231 -23.10 14.65 -2.79
N GLN A 232 -23.93 15.13 -1.85
CA GLN A 232 -24.61 14.30 -0.86
C GLN A 232 -25.74 13.44 -1.43
N ASN A 233 -26.51 13.95 -2.39
CA ASN A 233 -27.76 13.31 -2.81
C ASN A 233 -27.65 12.59 -4.16
N GLU A 234 -26.91 13.15 -5.12
CA GLU A 234 -26.88 12.66 -6.50
C GLU A 234 -25.69 11.72 -6.77
N LEU A 235 -24.54 11.94 -6.13
CA LEU A 235 -23.39 11.05 -6.34
C LEU A 235 -23.65 9.65 -5.74
N PRO A 236 -23.33 8.58 -6.51
CA PRO A 236 -23.53 7.22 -6.04
C PRO A 236 -22.63 6.89 -4.86
N ILE A 237 -23.09 6.01 -3.98
CA ILE A 237 -22.32 5.52 -2.83
C ILE A 237 -21.19 4.60 -3.30
N ASN A 238 -21.48 3.77 -4.31
CA ASN A 238 -20.51 2.90 -4.94
C ASN A 238 -20.02 3.56 -6.22
N ASP A 239 -18.70 3.78 -6.32
CA ASP A 239 -18.11 4.38 -7.51
C ASP A 239 -18.17 3.41 -8.69
N LEU A 240 -18.52 3.89 -9.88
CA LEU A 240 -18.44 3.12 -11.12
C LEU A 240 -16.98 3.06 -11.61
N THR A 241 -16.53 1.93 -12.17
CA THR A 241 -15.12 1.80 -12.62
C THR A 241 -14.75 2.73 -13.78
N GLU A 242 -15.73 3.09 -14.61
CA GLU A 242 -15.55 3.94 -15.79
C GLU A 242 -15.01 5.33 -15.47
N ILE A 243 -15.35 5.92 -14.31
CA ILE A 243 -14.83 7.23 -13.91
C ILE A 243 -13.32 7.19 -13.66
N PHE A 244 -12.79 6.01 -13.32
CA PHE A 244 -11.36 5.78 -13.21
C PHE A 244 -10.74 5.38 -14.55
N GLY A 245 -11.47 5.36 -15.67
CA GLY A 245 -10.96 4.84 -16.93
C GLY A 245 -10.51 3.38 -16.83
N LEU A 246 -11.16 2.60 -15.96
CA LEU A 246 -10.90 1.18 -15.75
C LEU A 246 -12.10 0.36 -16.23
N HIS A 247 -11.84 -0.90 -16.59
CA HIS A 247 -12.91 -1.87 -16.87
C HIS A 247 -13.49 -2.41 -15.57
N ASP A 248 -14.75 -2.86 -15.57
CA ASP A 248 -15.44 -3.47 -14.42
C ASP A 248 -14.71 -4.66 -13.77
N ASN A 249 -13.76 -5.28 -14.48
CA ASN A 249 -12.93 -6.36 -13.94
C ASN A 249 -11.95 -5.87 -12.87
N ALA A 250 -11.68 -4.56 -12.85
CA ALA A 250 -10.86 -3.91 -11.83
C ALA A 250 -11.52 -3.99 -10.45
N ASP A 251 -12.84 -3.81 -10.36
CA ASP A 251 -13.59 -3.96 -9.10
C ASP A 251 -13.54 -5.40 -8.60
N ILE A 252 -13.71 -6.39 -9.50
CA ILE A 252 -13.57 -7.81 -9.16
C ILE A 252 -12.17 -8.09 -8.60
N THR A 253 -11.13 -7.58 -9.26
CA THR A 253 -9.74 -7.77 -8.84
C THR A 253 -9.47 -7.11 -7.48
N SER A 254 -9.98 -5.89 -7.26
CA SER A 254 -9.90 -5.17 -5.99
C SER A 254 -10.56 -5.97 -4.87
N ALA A 255 -11.80 -6.43 -5.08
CA ALA A 255 -12.54 -7.22 -4.11
C ALA A 255 -11.84 -8.55 -3.78
N ILE A 256 -11.24 -9.23 -4.77
CA ILE A 256 -10.43 -10.43 -4.55
C ILE A 256 -9.22 -10.12 -3.65
N ASN A 257 -8.53 -9.00 -3.89
CA ASN A 257 -7.35 -8.62 -3.10
C ASN A 257 -7.72 -8.23 -1.66
N GLU A 258 -8.80 -7.48 -1.46
CA GLU A 258 -9.31 -7.15 -0.14
C GLU A 258 -9.73 -8.42 0.62
N THR A 259 -10.45 -9.33 -0.05
CA THR A 259 -10.84 -10.63 0.51
C THR A 259 -9.63 -11.47 0.91
N LYS A 260 -8.59 -11.54 0.06
CA LYS A 260 -7.34 -12.25 0.38
C LYS A 260 -6.64 -11.65 1.61
N THR A 261 -6.64 -10.33 1.73
CA THR A 261 -6.04 -9.63 2.88
C THR A 261 -6.82 -9.94 4.16
N LEU A 262 -8.16 -9.86 4.09
CA LEU A 262 -9.03 -10.21 5.21
C LEU A 262 -8.84 -11.66 5.66
N LEU A 263 -8.89 -12.61 4.72
CA LEU A 263 -8.69 -14.03 5.02
C LEU A 263 -7.28 -14.32 5.55
N GLY A 264 -6.26 -13.64 5.03
CA GLY A 264 -4.89 -13.73 5.55
C GLY A 264 -4.79 -13.25 7.00
N ASN A 265 -5.44 -12.13 7.33
CA ASN A 265 -5.51 -11.62 8.70
C ASN A 265 -6.25 -12.60 9.61
N VAL A 266 -7.38 -13.16 9.18
CA VAL A 266 -8.12 -14.18 9.93
C VAL A 266 -7.24 -15.41 10.18
N LEU A 267 -6.54 -15.91 9.16
CA LEU A 267 -5.63 -17.04 9.29
C LEU A 267 -4.48 -16.76 10.28
N SER A 268 -3.98 -15.52 10.34
CA SER A 268 -2.96 -15.13 11.32
C SER A 268 -3.45 -15.10 12.77
N LEU A 269 -4.76 -14.93 12.97
CA LEU A 269 -5.40 -14.90 14.30
C LEU A 269 -5.83 -16.30 14.77
N MET A 270 -5.91 -17.28 13.88
CA MET A 270 -6.34 -18.63 14.24
C MET A 270 -5.31 -19.32 15.16
N PRO A 271 -5.76 -19.93 16.27
CA PRO A 271 -4.89 -20.71 17.14
C PRO A 271 -4.34 -21.91 16.37
N ARG A 272 -3.00 -22.02 16.33
CA ARG A 272 -2.29 -23.01 15.51
C ARG A 272 -2.21 -24.39 16.17
N MET A 273 -2.61 -24.51 17.44
CA MET A 273 -2.68 -25.78 18.15
C MET A 273 -4.11 -26.33 18.10
N THR A 274 -4.36 -27.27 17.18
CA THR A 274 -5.59 -28.06 17.19
C THR A 274 -5.32 -29.42 17.84
N SER A 275 -5.85 -29.62 19.04
CA SER A 275 -5.90 -30.91 19.74
C SER A 275 -6.99 -31.82 19.14
N GLY A 276 -6.81 -32.21 17.87
CA GLY A 276 -7.71 -33.12 17.15
C GLY A 276 -7.09 -34.51 16.94
N ALA A 277 -7.93 -35.55 16.88
CA ALA A 277 -7.53 -36.95 16.65
C ALA A 277 -7.16 -37.27 15.18
N GLY A 278 -6.44 -36.36 14.51
CA GLY A 278 -5.90 -36.52 13.16
C GLY A 278 -4.38 -36.63 13.14
N LYS A 279 -3.77 -36.70 11.94
CA LYS A 279 -2.31 -36.52 11.80
C LYS A 279 -1.88 -35.23 12.48
N SER A 280 -0.76 -35.26 13.18
CA SER A 280 -0.25 -34.04 13.81
C SER A 280 0.12 -33.02 12.72
N GLN A 281 0.01 -31.73 13.05
CA GLN A 281 0.42 -30.66 12.14
C GLN A 281 1.89 -30.81 11.71
N GLU A 282 2.72 -31.36 12.60
CA GLU A 282 4.12 -31.68 12.34
C GLU A 282 4.29 -32.81 11.33
N GLU A 283 3.48 -33.87 11.41
CA GLU A 283 3.46 -34.96 10.43
C GLU A 283 3.04 -34.46 9.05
N GLU A 284 1.99 -33.63 8.96
CA GLU A 284 1.56 -33.06 7.68
C GLU A 284 2.63 -32.13 7.07
N LEU A 285 3.26 -31.30 7.90
CA LEU A 285 4.35 -30.44 7.48
C LEU A 285 5.55 -31.26 6.99
N GLN A 286 5.87 -32.34 7.68
CA GLN A 286 6.93 -33.27 7.26
C GLN A 286 6.58 -33.97 5.95
N ASP A 287 5.33 -34.42 5.75
CA ASP A 287 4.87 -35.02 4.51
C ASP A 287 5.00 -34.04 3.33
N ARG A 288 4.56 -32.79 3.50
CA ARG A 288 4.70 -31.72 2.50
C ARG A 288 6.15 -31.41 2.18
N ALA A 289 7.01 -31.29 3.19
CA ALA A 289 8.44 -31.04 3.01
C ALA A 289 9.12 -32.18 2.22
N ASN A 290 8.78 -33.43 2.55
CA ASN A 290 9.31 -34.60 1.84
C ASN A 290 8.81 -34.66 0.39
N ASP A 291 7.54 -34.34 0.13
CA ASP A 291 6.99 -34.35 -1.22
C ASP A 291 7.67 -33.30 -2.12
N ILE A 292 7.92 -32.10 -1.59
CA ILE A 292 8.70 -31.07 -2.29
C ILE A 292 10.14 -31.55 -2.53
N LEU A 293 10.81 -32.11 -1.52
CA LEU A 293 12.18 -32.62 -1.66
C LEU A 293 12.32 -33.71 -2.73
N LYS A 294 11.34 -34.62 -2.82
CA LYS A 294 11.33 -35.70 -3.82
C LYS A 294 11.22 -35.19 -5.25
N LYS A 295 10.49 -34.09 -5.46
CA LYS A 295 10.29 -33.48 -6.79
C LYS A 295 11.48 -32.65 -7.27
N MET A 296 12.43 -32.30 -6.40
CA MET A 296 13.53 -31.39 -6.74
C MET A 296 14.68 -32.12 -7.45
N PRO A 297 14.99 -31.80 -8.72
CA PRO A 297 16.03 -32.47 -9.49
C PRO A 297 17.43 -32.25 -8.89
N PRO A 298 18.43 -33.09 -9.24
CA PRO A 298 19.82 -32.87 -8.83
C PRO A 298 20.34 -31.51 -9.33
N PRO A 299 21.34 -30.92 -8.65
CA PRO A 299 21.96 -29.69 -9.14
C PRO A 299 22.64 -29.94 -10.50
N PHE A 300 22.64 -28.92 -11.35
CA PHE A 300 23.31 -28.96 -12.65
C PHE A 300 24.83 -29.04 -12.45
N ASP A 301 25.50 -29.90 -13.23
CA ASP A 301 26.95 -29.96 -13.28
C ASP A 301 27.49 -28.83 -14.16
N ILE A 302 27.91 -27.75 -13.52
CA ILE A 302 28.43 -26.55 -14.20
C ILE A 302 29.70 -26.86 -14.99
N LEU A 303 30.51 -27.85 -14.59
CA LEU A 303 31.74 -28.21 -15.31
C LEU A 303 31.41 -28.91 -16.62
N ASP A 304 30.44 -29.82 -16.61
CA ASP A 304 29.96 -30.48 -17.84
C ASP A 304 29.28 -29.48 -18.77
N VAL A 305 28.45 -28.58 -18.24
CA VAL A 305 27.81 -27.53 -19.03
C VAL A 305 28.84 -26.60 -19.67
N ASN A 306 29.90 -26.22 -18.96
CA ASN A 306 30.95 -25.37 -19.53
C ASN A 306 31.76 -26.08 -20.63
N ARG A 307 31.85 -27.42 -20.59
CA ARG A 307 32.46 -28.21 -21.68
C ARG A 307 31.57 -28.26 -22.93
N LYS A 308 30.26 -28.45 -22.74
CA LYS A 308 29.28 -28.51 -23.84
C LYS A 308 29.00 -27.14 -24.46
N HIS A 309 28.86 -26.12 -23.61
CA HIS A 309 28.50 -24.74 -23.96
C HIS A 309 29.56 -23.77 -23.42
N PRO A 310 30.74 -23.71 -24.04
CA PRO A 310 31.82 -22.84 -23.58
C PRO A 310 31.46 -21.36 -23.76
N ILE A 311 31.95 -20.53 -22.84
CA ILE A 311 31.81 -19.06 -22.95
C ILE A 311 32.63 -18.59 -24.15
N LYS A 312 31.92 -18.17 -25.20
CA LYS A 312 32.49 -17.60 -26.42
C LYS A 312 31.85 -16.24 -26.68
N LYS A 313 32.61 -15.34 -27.32
CA LYS A 313 32.11 -14.00 -27.64
C LYS A 313 31.03 -14.05 -28.72
N GLU A 314 31.10 -15.06 -29.58
CA GLU A 314 30.20 -15.32 -30.70
C GLU A 314 28.84 -15.89 -30.24
N GLU A 315 28.79 -16.52 -29.05
CA GLU A 315 27.59 -17.15 -28.48
C GLU A 315 27.31 -16.61 -27.07
N SER A 316 26.80 -15.37 -27.00
CA SER A 316 26.48 -14.68 -25.74
C SER A 316 25.48 -15.44 -24.85
N MET A 317 24.59 -16.22 -25.46
CA MET A 317 23.58 -17.03 -24.78
C MET A 317 24.16 -18.10 -23.86
N ASN A 318 25.35 -18.64 -24.16
CA ASN A 318 26.02 -19.61 -23.29
C ASN A 318 26.41 -18.98 -21.93
N THR A 319 26.75 -17.69 -21.92
CA THR A 319 27.07 -16.96 -20.69
C THR A 319 25.82 -16.83 -19.82
N VAL A 320 24.67 -16.53 -20.43
CA VAL A 320 23.38 -16.42 -19.74
C VAL A 320 22.99 -17.78 -19.15
N LEU A 321 23.10 -18.86 -19.92
CA LEU A 321 22.82 -20.21 -19.46
C LEU A 321 23.64 -20.55 -18.21
N GLN A 322 24.96 -20.37 -18.25
CA GLN A 322 25.82 -20.68 -17.10
C GLN A 322 25.46 -19.86 -15.85
N GLN A 323 25.17 -18.56 -16.02
CA GLN A 323 24.76 -17.72 -14.89
C GLN A 323 23.40 -18.13 -14.31
N GLU A 324 22.42 -18.42 -15.15
CA GLU A 324 21.10 -18.86 -14.69
C GLU A 324 21.17 -20.22 -14.00
N LEU A 325 21.93 -21.19 -14.52
CA LEU A 325 22.15 -22.48 -13.85
C LEU A 325 22.80 -22.33 -12.48
N LEU A 326 23.77 -21.42 -12.33
CA LEU A 326 24.36 -21.10 -11.02
C LEU A 326 23.32 -20.54 -10.05
N ARG A 327 22.42 -19.64 -10.51
CA ARG A 327 21.34 -19.08 -9.69
C ARG A 327 20.32 -20.15 -9.30
N PHE A 328 19.90 -21.00 -10.23
CA PHE A 328 19.00 -22.11 -9.96
C PHE A 328 19.63 -23.15 -9.02
N ASN A 329 20.93 -23.44 -9.16
CA ASN A 329 21.64 -24.31 -8.22
C ASN A 329 21.66 -23.72 -6.81
N LYS A 330 21.91 -22.41 -6.67
CA LYS A 330 21.84 -21.72 -5.37
C LYS A 330 20.44 -21.81 -4.76
N LEU A 331 19.39 -21.56 -5.54
CA LEU A 331 18.00 -21.66 -5.11
C LEU A 331 17.64 -23.10 -4.69
N THR A 332 17.88 -24.09 -5.55
CA THR A 332 17.58 -25.50 -5.27
C THR A 332 18.35 -26.02 -4.07
N SER A 333 19.61 -25.60 -3.90
CA SER A 333 20.41 -25.92 -2.71
C SER A 333 19.79 -25.32 -1.44
N GLN A 334 19.38 -24.05 -1.47
CA GLN A 334 18.71 -23.37 -0.35
C GLN A 334 17.39 -24.06 0.02
N VAL A 335 16.58 -24.41 -0.97
CA VAL A 335 15.30 -25.13 -0.76
C VAL A 335 15.57 -26.50 -0.13
N LYS A 336 16.50 -27.28 -0.69
CA LYS A 336 16.83 -28.62 -0.17
C LYS A 336 17.41 -28.57 1.25
N SER A 337 18.33 -27.65 1.53
CA SER A 337 18.97 -27.54 2.84
C SER A 337 17.97 -27.14 3.92
N THR A 338 17.15 -26.12 3.64
CA THR A 338 16.15 -25.63 4.59
C THR A 338 15.05 -26.64 4.88
N LEU A 339 14.53 -27.36 3.87
CA LEU A 339 13.54 -28.43 4.09
C LEU A 339 14.12 -29.62 4.85
N LYS A 340 15.37 -30.03 4.56
CA LYS A 340 16.04 -31.09 5.32
C LYS A 340 16.24 -30.69 6.78
N ASN A 341 16.65 -29.45 7.04
CA ASN A 341 16.83 -28.94 8.40
C ASN A 341 15.50 -28.83 9.15
N LEU A 342 14.41 -28.43 8.46
CA LEU A 342 13.07 -28.43 9.04
C LEU A 342 12.65 -29.84 9.48
N ILE A 343 12.82 -30.84 8.62
CA ILE A 343 12.49 -32.24 8.96
C ILE A 343 13.32 -32.74 10.15
N LYS A 344 14.61 -32.40 10.19
CA LYS A 344 15.48 -32.75 11.33
C LYS A 344 15.06 -32.03 12.62
N ALA A 345 14.64 -30.77 12.53
CA ALA A 345 14.17 -30.00 13.67
C ALA A 345 12.86 -30.57 14.24
N ILE A 346 11.92 -30.98 13.38
CA ILE A 346 10.68 -31.66 13.79
C ILE A 346 10.99 -32.96 14.54
N LYS A 347 12.01 -33.72 14.10
CA LYS A 347 12.47 -34.94 14.77
C LYS A 347 13.26 -34.70 16.06
N GLY A 348 13.56 -33.45 16.41
CA GLY A 348 14.40 -33.10 17.55
C GLY A 348 15.90 -33.33 17.35
N GLU A 349 16.36 -33.58 16.12
CA GLU A 349 17.79 -33.77 15.80
C GLU A 349 18.55 -32.44 15.68
N VAL A 350 17.84 -31.35 15.40
CA VAL A 350 18.38 -29.99 15.24
C VAL A 350 17.52 -29.02 16.04
N VAL A 351 18.15 -27.99 16.63
CA VAL A 351 17.42 -26.94 17.36
C VAL A 351 16.52 -26.15 16.41
N MET A 352 15.24 -26.02 16.76
CA MET A 352 14.30 -25.17 16.03
C MET A 352 14.70 -23.70 16.18
N SER A 353 15.26 -23.11 15.12
CA SER A 353 15.55 -21.67 15.07
C SER A 353 14.30 -20.89 14.65
N GLN A 354 14.27 -19.58 14.96
CA GLN A 354 13.18 -18.69 14.52
C GLN A 354 12.97 -18.72 13.00
N ASP A 355 14.05 -18.85 12.23
CA ASP A 355 13.98 -18.96 10.77
C ASP A 355 13.35 -20.27 10.30
N LEU A 356 13.64 -21.39 10.97
CA LEU A 356 13.05 -22.70 10.66
C LEU A 356 11.58 -22.76 11.08
N GLU A 357 11.25 -22.19 12.24
CA GLU A 357 9.88 -22.08 12.72
C GLU A 357 9.03 -21.25 11.75
N LYS A 358 9.53 -20.07 11.36
CA LYS A 358 8.90 -19.23 10.34
C LYS A 358 8.75 -19.95 9.01
N LEU A 359 9.77 -20.70 8.58
CA LEU A 359 9.69 -21.50 7.35
C LEU A 359 8.60 -22.58 7.45
N GLY A 360 8.51 -23.29 8.58
CA GLY A 360 7.48 -24.29 8.83
C GLY A 360 6.07 -23.69 8.73
N TYR A 361 5.87 -22.52 9.33
CA TYR A 361 4.62 -21.76 9.21
C TYR A 361 4.30 -21.38 7.77
N GLN A 362 5.25 -20.83 7.02
CA GLN A 362 5.02 -20.44 5.63
C GLN A 362 4.70 -21.65 4.74
N VAL A 363 5.36 -22.79 4.95
CA VAL A 363 5.09 -24.03 4.22
C VAL A 363 3.71 -24.60 4.56
N SER A 364 3.29 -24.53 5.82
CA SER A 364 1.94 -24.91 6.26
C SER A 364 0.87 -24.03 5.61
N ASP A 365 1.10 -22.72 5.57
CA ASP A 365 0.17 -21.71 5.04
C ASP A 365 0.20 -21.61 3.50
N ASN A 366 0.89 -22.52 2.80
CA ASN A 366 1.04 -22.54 1.33
C ASN A 366 1.66 -21.25 0.76
N ILE A 367 2.54 -20.61 1.54
CA ILE A 367 3.29 -19.40 1.18
C ILE A 367 4.73 -19.78 0.86
N VAL A 368 5.33 -19.15 -0.16
CA VAL A 368 6.75 -19.35 -0.47
C VAL A 368 7.61 -18.76 0.66
N PRO A 369 8.48 -19.55 1.32
CA PRO A 369 9.30 -19.07 2.42
C PRO A 369 10.18 -17.86 2.06
N THR A 370 10.29 -16.91 3.00
CA THR A 370 11.07 -15.68 2.79
C THR A 370 12.55 -15.96 2.47
N LEU A 371 13.12 -17.03 3.03
CA LEU A 371 14.47 -17.49 2.74
C LEU A 371 14.66 -17.88 1.27
N TRP A 372 13.62 -18.39 0.61
CA TRP A 372 13.68 -18.78 -0.79
C TRP A 372 13.50 -17.57 -1.69
N VAL A 373 12.57 -16.66 -1.34
CA VAL A 373 12.31 -15.43 -2.11
C VAL A 373 13.58 -14.58 -2.29
N LYS A 374 14.44 -14.49 -1.26
CA LYS A 374 15.73 -13.75 -1.33
C LYS A 374 16.68 -14.23 -2.43
N VAL A 375 16.57 -15.49 -2.84
CA VAL A 375 17.45 -16.11 -3.86
C VAL A 375 16.66 -16.57 -5.09
N SER A 376 15.36 -16.30 -5.14
CA SER A 376 14.46 -16.73 -6.21
C SER A 376 14.20 -15.63 -7.22
N TYR A 377 13.49 -15.99 -8.29
CA TYR A 377 12.89 -15.07 -9.23
C TYR A 377 11.58 -14.48 -8.65
N PRO A 378 11.17 -13.27 -9.08
CA PRO A 378 9.92 -12.67 -8.63
C PRO A 378 8.71 -13.57 -8.93
N SER A 379 7.92 -13.89 -7.91
CA SER A 379 6.72 -14.71 -8.04
C SER A 379 5.71 -14.37 -6.95
N MET A 380 4.44 -14.24 -7.34
CA MET A 380 3.29 -14.12 -6.44
C MET A 380 2.49 -15.43 -6.35
N LYS A 381 3.01 -16.53 -6.89
CA LYS A 381 2.36 -17.85 -6.87
C LYS A 381 2.36 -18.43 -5.44
N PRO A 382 1.29 -19.13 -5.03
CA PRO A 382 1.30 -19.91 -3.80
C PRO A 382 2.32 -21.06 -3.90
N LEU A 383 2.75 -21.60 -2.77
CA LEU A 383 3.86 -22.56 -2.68
C LEU A 383 3.73 -23.74 -3.66
N GLY A 384 2.57 -24.40 -3.72
CA GLY A 384 2.37 -25.53 -4.64
C GLY A 384 2.54 -25.15 -6.13
N SER A 385 1.99 -24.00 -6.53
CA SER A 385 2.13 -23.48 -7.90
C SER A 385 3.54 -22.97 -8.18
N TYR A 386 4.21 -22.40 -7.18
CA TYR A 386 5.59 -21.96 -7.26
C TYR A 386 6.54 -23.15 -7.45
N VAL A 387 6.37 -24.23 -6.68
CA VAL A 387 7.19 -25.45 -6.84
C VAL A 387 7.00 -26.06 -8.23
N SER A 388 5.76 -26.12 -8.72
CA SER A 388 5.46 -26.61 -10.07
C SER A 388 6.10 -25.74 -11.17
N ASP A 389 6.09 -24.42 -10.98
CA ASP A 389 6.74 -23.46 -11.88
C ASP A 389 8.27 -23.59 -11.85
N LEU A 390 8.86 -23.75 -10.66
CA LEU A 390 10.29 -23.97 -10.49
C LEU A 390 10.74 -25.24 -11.19
N ILE A 391 9.98 -26.34 -11.06
CA ILE A 391 10.29 -27.60 -11.75
C ILE A 391 10.28 -27.39 -13.27
N LYS A 392 9.23 -26.76 -13.82
CA LYS A 392 9.17 -26.46 -15.26
C LYS A 392 10.33 -25.58 -15.74
N ARG A 393 10.79 -24.63 -14.92
CA ARG A 393 11.96 -23.80 -15.24
C ARG A 393 13.25 -24.62 -15.22
N LEU A 394 13.41 -25.53 -14.27
CA LEU A 394 14.56 -26.43 -14.21
C LEU A 394 14.56 -27.39 -15.40
N GLU A 395 13.40 -27.93 -15.79
CA GLU A 395 13.24 -28.76 -16.99
C GLU A 395 13.56 -27.98 -18.27
N PHE A 396 13.11 -26.73 -18.36
CA PHE A 396 13.46 -25.84 -19.48
C PHE A 396 14.97 -25.62 -19.58
N MET A 397 15.62 -25.34 -18.45
CA MET A 397 17.08 -25.17 -18.41
C MET A 397 17.82 -26.47 -18.74
N GLN A 398 17.33 -27.62 -18.28
CA GLN A 398 17.88 -28.92 -18.64
C GLN A 398 17.76 -29.18 -20.15
N LYS A 399 16.60 -28.88 -20.74
CA LYS A 399 16.38 -28.99 -22.18
C LYS A 399 17.34 -28.09 -22.97
N TRP A 400 17.59 -26.87 -22.50
CA TRP A 400 18.58 -25.98 -23.10
C TRP A 400 20.00 -26.57 -23.00
N VAL A 401 20.39 -27.15 -21.86
CA VAL A 401 21.68 -27.83 -21.73
C VAL A 401 21.83 -28.98 -22.74
N ASP A 402 20.78 -29.78 -22.96
CA ASP A 402 20.83 -30.99 -23.77
C ASP A 402 20.66 -30.73 -25.28
N GLU A 403 19.74 -29.84 -25.66
CA GLU A 403 19.36 -29.59 -27.06
C GLU A 403 19.96 -28.29 -27.64
N GLY A 404 20.56 -27.45 -26.80
CA GLY A 404 21.07 -26.14 -27.21
C GLY A 404 20.06 -25.01 -27.04
N ALA A 405 20.41 -23.81 -27.53
CA ALA A 405 19.62 -22.61 -27.30
C ALA A 405 18.18 -22.73 -27.83
N PRO A 406 17.17 -22.30 -27.05
CA PRO A 406 15.79 -22.31 -27.51
C PRO A 406 15.66 -21.40 -28.75
N PRO A 407 14.86 -21.81 -29.77
CA PRO A 407 14.59 -20.96 -30.91
C PRO A 407 13.86 -19.68 -30.47
N CYS A 408 14.23 -18.56 -31.08
CA CYS A 408 13.64 -17.25 -30.80
C CYS A 408 12.16 -17.18 -31.15
#